data_AF-A0A1B0FJ48-F1
#
_entry.id   AF-A0A1B0FJ48-F1
#
_cell.length_a   1.000
_cell.length_b   1.000
_cell.length_c   1.000
_cell.angle_alpha   90.00
_cell.angle_beta   90.00
_cell.angle_gamma   90.00
#
_symmetry.space_group_name_H-M   'P 1'
#
loop_
_entity.id
_entity.type
_entity.pdbx_description
1 polymer ?
#
loop_
_entity_poly.entity_id
_entity_poly.type
_entity_poly.pdbx_seq_one_letter_code
_entity_poly.pdbx_strand_id
1 'polypeptide(L)'
;MWVSASTALLDSIFPTIMLEFYKFIPFERGYRFSVEDPDGNAKRDEMAVILYPGTPEQELMVMGTYSVTDIKTNLETITMYTADKDGYKARYVIKRKFKTRKLSTACLKSGCG
;
A
#
# COMPACT_ATOMS: atom_id res chain seq x y z
N MET A 1 -46.65 11.91 -8.13
CA MET A 1 -45.63 12.26 -7.12
C MET A 1 -44.33 11.63 -7.58
N TRP A 2 -43.38 12.44 -8.07
CA TRP A 2 -42.05 11.95 -8.43
C TRP A 2 -41.21 11.96 -7.16
N VAL A 3 -40.74 10.77 -6.75
CA VAL A 3 -39.83 10.64 -5.61
C VAL A 3 -38.48 11.18 -6.07
N SER A 4 -38.12 12.37 -5.57
CA SER A 4 -36.75 12.88 -5.67
C SER A 4 -35.87 11.99 -4.78
N ALA A 5 -35.35 10.90 -5.35
CA ALA A 5 -34.35 10.09 -4.67
C ALA A 5 -33.09 10.95 -4.51
N SER A 6 -32.76 11.28 -3.26
CA SER A 6 -31.64 12.12 -2.90
C SER A 6 -30.33 11.49 -3.41
N THR A 7 -29.69 12.09 -4.40
CA THR A 7 -28.38 11.69 -4.95
C THR A 7 -27.24 11.86 -3.94
N ALA A 8 -27.50 12.61 -2.85
CA ALA A 8 -26.53 12.91 -1.80
C ALA A 8 -25.96 11.68 -1.09
N LEU A 9 -26.68 10.55 -1.06
CA LEU A 9 -26.19 9.32 -0.42
C LEU A 9 -25.11 8.61 -1.26
N LEU A 10 -25.13 8.75 -2.60
CA LEU A 10 -24.13 8.17 -3.50
C LEU A 10 -22.94 9.11 -3.75
N ASP A 11 -23.10 10.41 -3.51
CA ASP A 11 -22.02 11.41 -3.65
C ASP A 11 -20.86 11.23 -2.64
N SER A 12 -20.99 10.33 -1.66
CA SER A 12 -20.01 10.16 -0.56
C SER A 12 -19.57 8.72 -0.30
N ILE A 13 -19.96 7.75 -1.14
CA ILE A 13 -19.53 6.36 -0.96
C ILE A 13 -18.21 6.15 -1.69
N PHE A 14 -17.12 6.18 -0.95
CA PHE A 14 -15.85 5.59 -1.36
C PHE A 14 -15.84 4.14 -0.84
N PRO A 15 -16.25 3.14 -1.64
CA PRO A 15 -16.28 1.75 -1.17
C PRO A 15 -14.85 1.33 -0.84
N THR A 16 -14.59 1.18 0.45
CA THR A 16 -13.32 0.66 0.95
C THR A 16 -13.35 -0.86 0.83
N ILE A 17 -12.39 -1.42 0.12
CA ILE A 17 -12.24 -2.87 -0.05
C ILE A 17 -11.11 -3.30 0.87
N MET A 18 -11.42 -4.13 1.87
CA MET A 18 -10.41 -4.73 2.76
C MET A 18 -10.60 -6.25 2.78
N LEU A 19 -9.65 -6.93 2.15
CA LEU A 19 -9.45 -8.36 2.21
C LEU A 19 -8.17 -8.65 3.01
N GLU A 20 -7.88 -9.93 3.25
CA GLU A 20 -6.72 -10.37 4.03
C GLU A 20 -5.40 -9.81 3.47
N PHE A 21 -5.22 -9.94 2.16
CA PHE A 21 -3.99 -9.58 1.45
C PHE A 21 -4.14 -8.37 0.52
N TYR A 22 -5.30 -7.72 0.51
CA TYR A 22 -5.61 -6.62 -0.40
C TYR A 22 -6.39 -5.53 0.32
N LYS A 23 -5.93 -4.29 0.23
CA LYS A 23 -6.61 -3.13 0.81
C LYS A 23 -6.63 -2.00 -0.21
N PHE A 24 -7.82 -1.52 -0.51
CA PHE A 24 -8.06 -0.34 -1.32
C PHE A 24 -8.95 0.62 -0.55
N ILE A 25 -8.41 1.79 -0.25
CA ILE A 25 -9.03 2.82 0.58
C ILE A 25 -9.05 4.12 -0.24
N PRO A 26 -10.13 4.36 -1.00
CA PRO A 26 -10.31 5.63 -1.69
C PRO A 26 -10.66 6.74 -0.70
N PHE A 27 -10.22 7.96 -0.99
CA PHE A 27 -10.58 9.17 -0.24
C PHE A 27 -10.72 10.36 -1.21
N GLU A 28 -11.25 11.49 -0.74
CA GLU A 28 -11.65 12.62 -1.58
C GLU A 28 -10.58 13.10 -2.58
N ARG A 29 -9.29 13.02 -2.19
CA ARG A 29 -8.17 13.50 -2.99
C ARG A 29 -7.26 12.39 -3.51
N GLY A 30 -7.73 11.15 -3.56
CA GLY A 30 -6.93 10.04 -4.10
C GLY A 30 -7.28 8.68 -3.53
N TYR A 31 -6.27 7.81 -3.43
CA TYR A 31 -6.45 6.48 -2.88
C TYR A 31 -5.21 5.98 -2.17
N ARG A 32 -5.43 5.01 -1.28
CA ARG A 32 -4.38 4.18 -0.71
C ARG A 32 -4.61 2.73 -1.10
N PHE A 33 -3.56 2.10 -1.58
CA PHE A 33 -3.57 0.75 -2.10
C PHE A 33 -2.47 -0.05 -1.39
N SER A 34 -2.79 -1.28 -0.99
CA SER A 34 -1.85 -2.21 -0.39
C SER A 34 -2.19 -3.61 -0.84
N VAL A 35 -1.18 -4.35 -1.31
CA VAL A 35 -1.30 -5.77 -1.63
C VAL A 35 -0.10 -6.51 -1.08
N GLU A 36 -0.36 -7.65 -0.46
CA GLU A 36 0.64 -8.55 0.09
C GLU A 36 0.50 -9.90 -0.63
N ASP A 37 1.61 -10.55 -0.94
CA ASP A 37 1.53 -11.95 -1.39
C ASP A 37 1.12 -12.82 -0.21
N PRO A 38 0.26 -13.85 -0.41
CA PRO A 38 -0.10 -14.79 0.65
C PRO A 38 1.11 -15.47 1.30
N ASP A 39 2.16 -15.70 0.52
CA ASP A 39 3.42 -16.29 0.98
C ASP A 39 4.34 -15.29 1.70
N GLY A 40 3.97 -14.00 1.74
CA GLY A 40 4.76 -12.91 2.33
C GLY A 40 6.03 -12.54 1.56
N ASN A 41 6.21 -13.09 0.35
CA ASN A 41 7.43 -12.89 -0.44
C ASN A 41 7.47 -11.52 -1.12
N ALA A 42 6.33 -11.00 -1.55
CA ALA A 42 6.24 -9.65 -2.07
C ALA A 42 5.16 -8.84 -1.36
N LYS A 43 5.34 -7.53 -1.37
CA LYS A 43 4.36 -6.56 -0.88
C LYS A 43 4.48 -5.27 -1.66
N ARG A 44 3.34 -4.65 -1.95
CA ARG A 44 3.25 -3.33 -2.57
C ARG A 44 2.35 -2.44 -1.74
N ASP A 45 2.86 -1.28 -1.34
CA ASP A 45 2.05 -0.21 -0.78
C ASP A 45 2.13 1.00 -1.73
N GLU A 46 1.00 1.61 -2.02
CA GLU A 46 0.92 2.78 -2.91
C GLU A 46 -0.10 3.78 -2.38
N MET A 47 0.17 5.06 -2.63
CA MET A 47 -0.75 6.15 -2.37
C MET A 47 -0.72 7.10 -3.56
N ALA A 48 -1.88 7.38 -4.11
CA ALA A 48 -2.06 8.43 -5.10
C ALA A 48 -2.76 9.63 -4.45
N VAL A 49 -2.28 10.82 -4.78
CA VAL A 49 -2.81 12.09 -4.28
C VAL A 49 -2.96 13.06 -5.44
N ILE A 50 -4.14 13.68 -5.52
CA ILE A 50 -4.41 14.81 -6.41
C ILE A 50 -3.90 16.08 -5.71
N LEU A 51 -2.88 16.69 -6.29
CA LEU A 51 -2.32 17.98 -5.89
C LEU A 51 -3.07 19.10 -6.63
N TYR A 52 -3.26 20.23 -5.94
CA TYR A 52 -3.90 21.44 -6.45
C TYR A 52 -5.25 21.21 -7.18
N PRO A 53 -6.23 20.53 -6.54
CA PRO A 53 -7.52 20.27 -7.17
C PRO A 53 -8.23 21.58 -7.56
N GLY A 54 -8.72 21.66 -8.79
CA GLY A 54 -9.45 22.83 -9.29
C GLY A 54 -8.58 23.99 -9.79
N THR A 55 -7.25 23.83 -9.86
CA THR A 55 -6.35 24.80 -10.49
C THR A 55 -5.82 24.26 -11.83
N PRO A 56 -5.30 25.10 -12.74
CA PRO A 56 -4.62 24.62 -13.96
C PRO A 56 -3.33 23.83 -13.67
N GLU A 57 -2.83 23.87 -12.43
CA GLU A 57 -1.67 23.13 -11.97
C GLU A 57 -2.03 21.79 -11.34
N GLN A 58 -3.29 21.35 -11.47
CA GLN A 58 -3.74 20.07 -10.93
C GLN A 58 -2.87 18.90 -11.43
N GLU A 59 -2.41 18.07 -10.51
CA GLU A 59 -1.48 16.98 -10.79
C GLU A 59 -1.83 15.73 -9.99
N LEU A 60 -1.66 14.56 -10.60
CA LEU A 60 -1.73 13.27 -9.90
C LEU A 60 -0.32 12.82 -9.54
N MET A 61 -0.03 12.75 -8.25
CA MET A 61 1.22 12.19 -7.75
C MET A 61 0.95 10.83 -7.13
N VAL A 62 1.64 9.80 -7.62
CA VAL A 62 1.61 8.43 -7.08
C VAL A 62 2.94 8.13 -6.43
N MET A 63 2.91 7.71 -5.17
CA MET A 63 4.10 7.26 -4.46
C MET A 63 3.85 5.87 -3.89
N GLY A 64 4.84 5.00 -4.00
CA GLY A 64 4.70 3.67 -3.45
C GLY A 64 6.02 2.99 -3.16
N THR A 65 5.90 1.86 -2.50
CA THR A 65 6.98 0.93 -2.20
C THR A 65 6.62 -0.44 -2.76
N TYR A 66 7.62 -1.12 -3.30
CA TYR A 66 7.53 -2.52 -3.70
C TYR A 66 8.66 -3.27 -3.02
N SER A 67 8.32 -4.24 -2.17
CA SER A 67 9.29 -5.07 -1.46
C SER A 67 9.19 -6.50 -1.97
N VAL A 68 10.35 -7.10 -2.28
CA VAL A 68 10.48 -8.52 -2.64
C VAL A 68 11.55 -9.15 -1.78
N THR A 69 11.22 -10.30 -1.20
CA THR A 69 12.13 -11.12 -0.40
C THR A 69 12.57 -12.33 -1.21
N ASP A 70 13.88 -12.46 -1.42
CA ASP A 70 14.46 -13.67 -1.99
C ASP A 70 14.70 -14.71 -0.90
N ILE A 71 14.01 -15.85 -1.01
CA ILE A 71 14.06 -16.97 -0.06
C ILE A 71 15.46 -17.58 0.02
N LYS A 72 16.20 -17.63 -1.10
CA LYS A 72 17.51 -18.30 -1.16
C LYS A 72 18.57 -17.49 -0.40
N THR A 73 18.58 -16.19 -0.61
CA THR A 73 19.59 -15.29 -0.05
C THR A 73 19.15 -14.60 1.24
N ASN A 74 17.87 -14.73 1.61
CA ASN A 74 17.21 -13.98 2.68
C ASN A 74 17.44 -12.47 2.53
N LEU A 75 17.43 -11.98 1.29
CA LEU A 75 17.58 -10.55 0.99
C LEU A 75 16.23 -9.96 0.65
N GLU A 76 15.84 -8.95 1.40
CA GLU A 76 14.69 -8.11 1.10
C GLU A 76 15.17 -6.91 0.28
N THR A 77 14.58 -6.75 -0.90
CA THR A 77 14.79 -5.62 -1.80
C THR A 77 13.55 -4.74 -1.78
N ILE A 78 13.71 -3.50 -1.30
CA ILE A 78 12.63 -2.52 -1.24
C ILE A 78 12.90 -1.42 -2.26
N THR A 79 12.00 -1.26 -3.22
CA THR A 79 12.05 -0.22 -4.25
C THR A 79 11.01 0.85 -3.95
N MET A 80 11.45 2.09 -3.79
CA MET A 80 10.57 3.25 -3.66
C MET A 80 10.41 3.93 -5.01
N TYR A 81 9.18 4.26 -5.41
CA TYR A 81 8.90 4.92 -6.66
C TYR A 81 7.97 6.12 -6.48
N THR A 82 8.11 7.06 -7.40
CA THR A 82 7.23 8.22 -7.55
C THR A 82 6.88 8.36 -9.02
N ALA A 83 5.59 8.51 -9.33
CA ALA A 83 5.11 8.89 -10.64
C ALA A 83 4.38 10.23 -10.49
N ASP A 84 4.87 11.22 -11.22
CA ASP A 84 4.38 12.60 -11.22
C ASP A 84 4.33 13.10 -12.68
N LYS A 85 4.06 14.39 -12.90
CA LYS A 85 3.98 15.02 -14.23
C LYS A 85 5.29 14.92 -15.02
N ASP A 86 6.43 14.77 -14.35
CA ASP A 86 7.73 14.56 -14.99
C ASP A 86 8.00 13.08 -15.31
N GLY A 87 7.04 12.19 -15.04
CA GLY A 87 7.11 10.77 -15.35
C GLY A 87 7.47 9.89 -14.16
N TYR A 88 7.91 8.66 -14.47
CA TYR A 88 8.19 7.63 -13.47
C TYR A 88 9.65 7.67 -13.01
N LYS A 89 9.86 7.83 -11.70
CA LYS A 89 11.18 7.90 -11.06
C LYS A 89 11.27 6.86 -9.95
N ALA A 90 12.17 5.89 -10.09
CA ALA A 90 12.55 5.01 -8.98
C ALA A 90 13.59 5.72 -8.11
N ARG A 91 13.26 5.98 -6.84
CA ARG A 91 14.11 6.81 -5.96
C ARG A 91 15.19 6.01 -5.26
N TYR A 92 14.86 4.84 -4.72
CA TYR A 92 15.79 4.07 -3.90
C TYR A 92 15.53 2.57 -4.02
N VAL A 93 16.61 1.80 -3.95
CA VAL A 93 16.58 0.35 -3.78
C VAL A 93 17.37 -0.01 -2.53
N ILE A 94 16.68 -0.43 -1.48
CA ILE A 94 17.30 -0.85 -0.22
C ILE A 94 17.38 -2.38 -0.23
N LYS A 95 18.58 -2.92 -0.11
CA LYS A 95 18.81 -4.36 0.09
C LYS A 95 19.22 -4.60 1.53
N ARG A 96 18.42 -5.36 2.27
CA ARG A 96 18.74 -5.73 3.65
C ARG A 96 18.53 -7.23 3.88
N LYS A 97 19.28 -7.81 4.82
CA LYS A 97 19.03 -9.19 5.24
C LYS A 97 17.72 -9.24 6.00
N PHE A 98 16.76 -9.99 5.47
CA PHE A 98 15.51 -10.27 6.15
C PHE A 98 15.79 -11.14 7.37
N LYS A 99 15.61 -10.58 8.56
CA LYS A 99 15.85 -11.30 9.82
C LYS A 99 14.52 -11.80 10.36
N THR A 100 14.16 -13.04 10.01
CA THR A 100 13.11 -13.75 10.73
C THR A 100 13.56 -13.90 12.19
N ARG A 101 12.91 -13.18 13.11
CA ARG A 101 13.11 -13.39 14.54
C ARG A 101 12.49 -14.74 14.88
N LYS A 102 13.24 -15.83 14.69
CA LYS A 102 12.85 -17.14 15.21
C LYS A 102 12.84 -17.02 16.74
N LEU A 103 11.68 -17.23 17.36
CA LEU A 103 11.57 -17.43 18.80
C LEU A 103 12.51 -18.56 19.19
N SER A 104 13.40 -18.32 20.15
CA SER A 104 14.29 -19.37 20.61
C SER A 104 13.46 -20.44 21.33
N THR A 105 13.82 -21.71 21.14
CA THR A 105 13.15 -22.84 21.81
C THR A 105 13.18 -22.70 23.34
N ALA A 106 14.18 -21.98 23.87
CA ALA A 106 14.29 -21.63 25.28
C ALA A 106 13.14 -20.74 25.78
N CYS A 107 12.62 -19.83 24.94
CA CYS A 107 11.50 -18.96 25.26
C CYS A 107 10.14 -19.69 25.20
N LEU A 108 10.02 -20.70 24.34
CA LEU A 108 8.83 -21.56 24.28
C LEU A 108 8.73 -22.51 25.49
N LYS A 109 9.87 -22.89 26.08
CA LYS A 109 9.92 -23.81 27.22
C LYS A 109 9.55 -23.16 28.56
N SER A 110 9.63 -21.83 28.68
CA SER A 110 9.29 -21.09 29.90
C SER A 110 7.79 -20.77 30.08
N GLY A 111 6.93 -21.17 29.13
CA GLY A 111 5.47 -20.96 29.17
C GLY A 111 4.66 -22.17 29.65
N CYS A 112 5.28 -23.33 29.86
CA CYS A 112 4.67 -24.46 30.57
C CYS A 112 5.21 -24.49 32.00
N GLY A 113 4.64 -23.64 32.85
CA GLY A 113 4.83 -23.63 34.30
C GLY A 113 3.49 -23.48 34.97
#